data_AF-A0A6A3M249-F1
#
_entry.id   AF-A0A6A3M249-F1
#
_cell.length_a   1.000
_cell.length_b   1.000
_cell.length_c   1.000
_cell.angle_alpha   90.00
_cell.angle_beta   90.00
_cell.angle_gamma   90.00
#
_symmetry.space_group_name_H-M   'P 1'
#
loop_
_entity.id
_entity.type
_entity.pdbx_description
1 polymer ?
#
loop_
_entity_poly.entity_id
_entity_poly.type
_entity_poly.pdbx_seq_one_letter_code
_entity_poly.pdbx_strand_id
1 'polypeptide(L)'
;MALHDMPAMINYVLTTTDHSTLSYAGHSEGTMEVFASFSVDHELVKKVSYFGALAPVAYPGHITSPIFDLMTDTYLVLGIGLWLYRERAHTPVGKRQLDATTKWPKSLEIQHAFENGRPHVADR
;
A
#
# COMPACT_ATOMS: atom_id res chain seq x y z
N MET A 1 4.72 -0.58 8.25
CA MET A 1 4.16 0.45 9.14
C MET A 1 3.00 -0.07 9.98
N ALA A 2 1.82 -0.32 9.43
CA ALA A 2 0.66 -0.77 10.22
C ALA A 2 0.87 -2.02 11.11
N LEU A 3 1.62 -3.02 10.65
CA LEU A 3 1.83 -4.28 11.37
C LEU A 3 2.94 -4.24 12.43
N HIS A 4 3.88 -3.30 12.33
CA HIS A 4 5.10 -3.32 13.14
C HIS A 4 5.29 -1.99 13.86
N ASP A 5 5.35 -0.91 13.09
CA ASP A 5 5.58 0.45 13.56
C ASP A 5 4.44 0.93 14.47
N MET A 6 3.17 0.73 14.09
CA MET A 6 2.03 1.17 14.92
C MET A 6 2.01 0.52 16.31
N PRO A 7 2.04 -0.83 16.43
CA PRO A 7 2.14 -1.48 17.74
C PRO A 7 3.37 -1.02 18.54
N ALA A 8 4.54 -0.91 17.88
CA ALA A 8 5.77 -0.52 18.56
C ALA A 8 5.68 0.91 19.12
N MET A 9 5.22 1.88 18.33
CA MET A 9 5.13 3.27 18.74
C MET A 9 4.08 3.49 19.83
N ILE A 10 2.89 2.90 19.71
CA ILE A 10 1.85 3.01 20.74
C ILE A 10 2.35 2.41 22.05
N ASN A 11 2.90 1.19 22.02
CA ASN A 11 3.43 0.56 23.24
C ASN A 11 4.59 1.35 23.85
N TYR A 12 5.48 1.92 23.03
CA TYR A 12 6.58 2.75 23.49
C TYR A 12 6.08 3.99 24.24
N VAL A 13 5.10 4.71 23.69
CA VAL A 13 4.52 5.90 24.33
C VAL A 13 3.84 5.53 25.65
N LEU A 14 3.03 4.48 25.67
CA LEU A 14 2.34 4.02 26.89
C LEU A 14 3.32 3.61 27.98
N THR A 15 4.37 2.87 27.62
CA THR A 15 5.41 2.43 28.56
C THR A 15 6.23 3.61 29.09
N THR A 16 6.53 4.59 28.23
CA THR A 16 7.34 5.75 28.59
C THR A 16 6.58 6.75 29.46
N THR A 17 5.27 6.86 29.24
CA THR A 17 4.41 7.80 29.99
C THR A 17 3.73 7.16 31.20
N ASP A 18 3.78 5.84 31.33
CA ASP A 18 3.06 5.04 32.35
C ASP A 18 1.53 5.19 32.28
N HIS A 19 1.00 5.41 31.07
CA HIS A 19 -0.44 5.45 30.81
C HIS A 19 -0.93 4.12 30.24
N SER A 20 -2.17 3.75 30.58
CA SER A 20 -2.81 2.53 30.06
C SER A 20 -3.42 2.69 28.66
N THR A 21 -3.78 3.92 28.29
CA THR A 21 -4.33 4.26 26.98
C THR A 21 -3.85 5.64 26.52
N LEU A 22 -3.92 5.90 25.21
CA LEU A 22 -3.65 7.21 24.61
C LEU A 22 -4.73 7.62 23.61
N SER A 23 -4.80 8.92 23.32
CA SER A 23 -5.57 9.46 22.19
C SER A 23 -4.66 9.57 20.97
N TYR A 24 -5.08 9.04 19.83
CA TYR A 24 -4.34 9.13 18.58
C TYR A 24 -5.02 10.11 17.63
N ALA A 25 -4.26 10.99 17.00
CA ALA A 25 -4.72 11.85 15.91
C ALA A 25 -3.91 11.55 14.65
N GLY A 26 -4.57 11.03 13.62
CA GLY A 26 -3.96 10.70 12.33
C GLY A 26 -4.36 11.71 11.25
N HIS A 27 -3.46 11.98 10.32
CA HIS A 27 -3.75 12.81 9.14
C HIS A 27 -3.36 12.09 7.85
N SER A 28 -4.20 12.14 6.82
CA SER A 28 -3.90 11.56 5.50
C SER A 28 -3.49 10.08 5.62
N GLU A 29 -2.33 9.68 5.10
CA GLU A 29 -1.74 8.33 5.22
C GLU A 29 -1.69 7.81 6.67
N GLY A 30 -1.40 8.67 7.65
CA GLY A 30 -1.35 8.24 9.06
C GLY A 30 -2.68 7.71 9.58
N THR A 31 -3.80 8.08 8.94
CA THR A 31 -5.10 7.45 9.24
C THR A 31 -5.20 6.04 8.65
N MET A 32 -4.65 5.83 7.45
CA MET A 32 -4.64 4.54 6.77
C MET A 32 -3.86 3.51 7.58
N GLU A 33 -2.69 3.88 8.10
CA GLU A 33 -1.86 3.00 8.91
C GLU A 33 -2.58 2.50 10.17
N VAL A 34 -3.27 3.41 10.85
CA VAL A 34 -4.03 3.07 12.07
C VAL A 34 -5.24 2.22 11.73
N PHE A 35 -5.99 2.55 10.68
CA PHE A 35 -7.10 1.71 10.22
C PHE A 35 -6.64 0.28 9.88
N ALA A 36 -5.52 0.16 9.15
CA ALA A 36 -4.94 -1.13 8.82
C ALA A 36 -4.50 -1.90 10.07
N SER A 37 -3.84 -1.24 11.02
CA SER A 37 -3.39 -1.86 12.28
C SER A 37 -4.56 -2.34 13.13
N PHE A 38 -5.60 -1.51 13.30
CA PHE A 38 -6.78 -1.83 14.09
C PHE A 38 -7.67 -2.91 13.46
N SER A 39 -7.60 -3.09 12.15
CA SER A 39 -8.33 -4.15 11.45
C SER A 39 -7.80 -5.56 11.76
N VAL A 40 -6.56 -5.67 12.25
CA VAL A 40 -5.89 -6.96 12.50
C VAL A 40 -5.52 -7.18 13.96
N ASP A 41 -5.23 -6.13 14.74
CA ASP A 41 -4.82 -6.22 16.14
C ASP A 41 -5.84 -5.56 17.07
N HIS A 42 -6.80 -6.36 17.54
CA HIS A 42 -7.85 -5.90 18.46
C HIS A 42 -7.33 -5.57 19.87
N GLU A 43 -6.16 -6.08 20.28
CA GLU A 43 -5.57 -5.72 21.58
C GLU A 43 -4.93 -4.32 21.52
N LEU A 44 -4.39 -3.94 20.36
CA LEU A 44 -3.91 -2.58 20.14
C LEU A 44 -5.05 -1.55 20.20
N VAL A 45 -6.23 -1.88 19.67
CA VAL A 45 -7.41 -1.00 19.70
C VAL A 45 -7.77 -0.63 21.14
N LYS A 46 -7.71 -1.58 22.08
CA LYS A 46 -8.03 -1.35 23.51
C LYS A 46 -7.08 -0.36 24.18
N LYS A 47 -5.89 -0.15 23.61
CA LYS A 47 -4.88 0.79 24.11
C LYS A 47 -5.07 2.22 23.59
N VAL A 48 -6.03 2.45 22.69
CA VAL A 48 -6.34 3.76 22.14
C VAL A 48 -7.75 4.17 22.57
N SER A 49 -7.85 5.18 23.42
CA SER A 49 -9.12 5.64 24.00
C SER A 49 -9.93 6.49 23.03
N TYR A 50 -9.26 7.20 22.13
CA TYR A 50 -9.87 8.02 21.09
C TYR A 50 -8.99 8.03 19.84
N PHE A 51 -9.62 7.93 18.67
CA PHE A 51 -8.95 8.11 17.39
C PHE A 51 -9.60 9.24 16.58
N GLY A 52 -8.87 10.35 16.42
CA GLY A 52 -9.25 11.45 15.56
C GLY A 52 -8.62 11.30 14.16
N ALA A 53 -9.44 11.08 13.14
CA ALA A 53 -8.98 10.93 11.77
C ALA A 53 -9.20 12.24 10.96
N LEU A 54 -8.12 12.91 10.59
CA LEU A 54 -8.12 14.17 9.83
C LEU A 54 -7.81 13.87 8.36
N ALA A 55 -8.67 14.30 7.44
CA ALA A 55 -8.58 13.94 6.00
C ALA A 55 -8.34 12.43 5.81
N PRO A 56 -9.28 11.57 6.26
CA PRO A 56 -9.04 10.13 6.36
C PRO A 56 -8.86 9.49 4.99
N VAL A 57 -7.89 8.57 4.90
CA VAL A 57 -7.62 7.76 3.72
C VAL A 57 -7.72 6.29 4.09
N ALA A 58 -8.69 5.60 3.51
CA ALA A 58 -8.84 4.14 3.66
C ALA A 58 -8.72 3.43 2.30
N TYR A 59 -9.22 4.05 1.23
CA TYR A 59 -9.12 3.55 -0.13
C TYR A 59 -8.85 4.72 -1.09
N PRO A 60 -7.67 4.78 -1.74
CA PRO A 60 -7.30 5.89 -2.61
C PRO A 60 -7.78 5.75 -4.07
N GLY A 61 -8.49 4.69 -4.44
CA GLY A 61 -8.76 4.36 -5.85
C GLY A 61 -9.66 5.32 -6.64
N HIS A 62 -10.25 6.34 -6.01
CA HIS A 62 -11.04 7.39 -6.67
C HIS A 62 -10.44 8.80 -6.49
N ILE A 63 -9.18 8.91 -6.06
CA ILE A 63 -8.52 10.21 -5.96
C ILE A 63 -8.25 10.72 -7.38
N THR A 64 -8.81 11.87 -7.75
CA THR A 64 -8.66 12.51 -9.08
C THR A 64 -7.69 13.70 -9.03
N SER A 65 -6.84 13.76 -8.01
CA SER A 65 -5.92 14.87 -7.83
C SER A 65 -4.70 14.69 -8.75
N PRO A 66 -4.35 15.71 -9.57
CA PRO A 66 -3.27 15.60 -10.54
C PRO A 66 -1.91 15.22 -9.94
N ILE A 67 -1.69 15.55 -8.66
CA ILE A 67 -0.48 15.18 -7.93
C ILE A 67 -0.41 13.67 -7.73
N PHE A 68 -1.51 13.04 -7.33
CA PHE A 68 -1.53 11.59 -7.12
C PHE A 68 -1.45 10.83 -8.44
N ASP A 69 -2.09 11.33 -9.50
CA ASP A 69 -1.97 10.75 -10.85
C ASP A 69 -0.52 10.80 -11.35
N LEU A 70 0.12 11.97 -11.25
CA LEU A 70 1.52 12.13 -11.64
C LEU A 70 2.45 11.22 -10.83
N MET A 71 2.21 11.09 -9.52
CA MET A 71 2.95 10.18 -8.68
C MET A 71 2.78 8.74 -9.17
N THR A 72 1.56 8.27 -9.41
CA THR A 72 1.31 6.92 -9.92
C THR A 72 2.02 6.66 -11.25
N ASP A 73 1.94 7.59 -12.20
CA ASP A 73 2.60 7.47 -13.50
C ASP A 73 4.12 7.39 -13.36
N THR A 74 4.70 8.26 -12.52
CA THR A 74 6.15 8.30 -12.29
C THR A 74 6.64 7.01 -11.62
N TYR A 75 5.92 6.51 -10.62
CA TYR A 75 6.26 5.25 -9.94
C TYR A 75 6.23 4.05 -10.90
N LEU A 76 5.28 4.01 -11.84
CA LEU A 76 5.20 2.96 -12.84
C LEU A 76 6.38 3.02 -13.82
N VAL A 77 6.68 4.21 -14.36
CA VAL A 77 7.79 4.41 -15.31
C VAL A 77 9.14 4.08 -14.67
N LEU A 78 9.41 4.61 -13.47
CA LEU A 78 10.65 4.33 -12.75
C LEU A 78 10.73 2.88 -12.31
N GLY A 79 9.64 2.29 -11.82
CA GLY A 79 9.59 0.90 -11.40
C GLY A 79 9.91 -0.07 -12.54
N ILE A 80 9.28 0.10 -13.70
CA ILE A 80 9.55 -0.72 -14.90
C ILE A 80 10.98 -0.48 -15.40
N GLY A 81 11.43 0.78 -15.43
CA GLY A 81 12.79 1.14 -15.84
C GLY A 81 13.87 0.49 -14.96
N LEU A 82 13.70 0.56 -13.64
CA LEU A 82 14.59 -0.07 -12.65
C LEU A 82 14.54 -1.59 -12.72
N TRP A 83 13.36 -2.17 -12.92
CA TRP A 83 13.20 -3.61 -13.12
C TRP A 83 13.94 -4.08 -14.38
N LEU A 84 13.71 -3.44 -15.53
CA LEU A 84 14.41 -3.74 -16.79
C LEU A 84 15.93 -3.56 -16.67
N TYR A 85 16.37 -2.50 -15.98
CA TYR A 85 17.79 -2.27 -15.71
C TYR A 85 18.39 -3.39 -14.87
N ARG A 86 17.69 -3.82 -13.82
CA ARG A 86 18.10 -4.94 -12.96
C ARG A 86 18.20 -6.25 -13.74
N GLU A 87 17.23 -6.54 -14.61
CA GLU A 87 17.26 -7.76 -15.43
C GLU A 87 18.42 -7.77 -16.42
N ARG A 88 18.70 -6.63 -17.08
CA ARG A 88 19.88 -6.51 -17.96
C ARG A 88 21.21 -6.64 -17.20
N ALA A 89 21.28 -6.15 -15.96
CA ALA A 89 22.49 -6.19 -15.15
C ALA A 89 22.86 -7.62 -14.66
N HIS A 90 21.90 -8.54 -14.59
CA HIS A 90 22.11 -9.91 -14.08
C HIS A 90 22.06 -11.03 -15.14
N THR A 91 21.74 -10.74 -16.41
CA THR A 91 21.88 -11.72 -17.51
C THR A 91 23.31 -11.76 -18.07
N PRO A 92 24.01 -12.91 -18.02
CA PRO A 92 25.28 -13.07 -18.70
C PRO A 92 25.10 -12.90 -20.23
N VAL A 93 26.01 -12.13 -20.83
CA VAL A 93 26.01 -11.68 -22.25
C VAL A 93 25.79 -12.81 -23.28
N GLY A 94 26.05 -14.07 -22.90
CA GLY A 94 25.93 -15.27 -23.74
C GLY A 94 24.63 -16.08 -23.65
N LYS A 95 23.65 -15.71 -22.80
CA LYS A 95 22.32 -16.37 -22.76
C LYS A 95 21.20 -15.53 -23.36
N ARG A 96 21.53 -14.66 -24.33
CA ARG A 96 20.58 -13.83 -25.09
C ARG A 96 19.86 -14.63 -26.19
N GLN A 97 19.27 -15.77 -25.84
CA GLN A 97 18.17 -16.30 -26.65
C GLN A 97 16.87 -15.94 -25.92
N LEU A 98 16.03 -15.17 -26.60
CA LEU A 98 14.66 -14.92 -26.18
C LEU A 98 13.93 -16.26 -26.18
N ASP A 99 13.78 -16.82 -25.00
CA ASP A 99 12.81 -17.86 -24.70
C ASP A 99 11.40 -17.28 -24.95
N ALA A 100 10.84 -17.60 -26.13
CA ALA A 100 9.47 -17.27 -26.53
C ALA A 100 8.40 -18.05 -25.75
N THR A 101 8.79 -18.81 -24.73
CA THR A 101 7.93 -19.57 -23.81
C THR A 101 7.90 -19.00 -22.39
N THR A 102 8.48 -17.81 -22.16
CA THR A 102 8.39 -17.09 -20.88
C THR A 102 6.91 -16.90 -20.55
N LYS A 103 6.36 -17.80 -19.73
CA LYS A 103 4.96 -17.79 -19.34
C LYS A 103 4.67 -16.48 -18.61
N TRP A 104 3.57 -15.86 -19.01
CA TRP A 104 3.04 -14.64 -18.42
C TRP A 104 3.06 -14.70 -16.88
N PRO A 105 3.59 -13.67 -16.19
CA PRO A 105 3.55 -13.61 -14.74
C PRO A 105 2.09 -13.63 -14.25
N LYS A 106 1.73 -14.58 -13.40
CA LYS A 106 0.36 -14.67 -12.84
C LYS A 106 -0.11 -13.39 -12.14
N SER A 107 0.80 -12.56 -11.67
CA SER A 107 0.50 -11.24 -11.08
C SER A 107 -0.15 -10.26 -12.07
N LEU A 108 0.21 -10.35 -13.36
CA LEU A 108 -0.37 -9.52 -14.43
C LEU A 108 -1.69 -10.09 -14.95
N GLU A 109 -1.94 -11.40 -14.83
CA GLU A 109 -3.25 -12.02 -15.07
C GLU A 109 -4.31 -11.52 -14.08
N ILE A 110 -3.92 -11.33 -12.81
CA ILE A 110 -4.82 -10.77 -11.78
C ILE A 110 -5.19 -9.32 -12.12
N GLN A 111 -4.23 -8.53 -12.62
CA GLN A 111 -4.48 -7.15 -13.05
C GLN A 111 -5.43 -7.10 -14.25
N HIS A 112 -5.24 -7.96 -15.24
CA HIS A 112 -6.11 -8.08 -16.41
C HIS A 112 -7.52 -8.58 -16.05
N ALA A 113 -7.66 -9.49 -15.08
CA ALA A 113 -8.94 -9.96 -14.56
C ALA A 113 -9.66 -8.87 -13.73
N PHE A 114 -8.91 -8.02 -13.03
CA PHE A 114 -9.47 -6.88 -12.29
C PHE A 114 -9.93 -5.76 -13.25
N GLU A 115 -9.22 -5.55 -14.34
CA GLU A 115 -9.57 -4.58 -15.38
C GLU A 115 -10.80 -5.01 -16.19
N ASN A 116 -10.92 -6.31 -16.51
CA ASN A 116 -12.00 -6.87 -17.32
C ASN A 116 -13.22 -7.38 -16.52
N GLY A 117 -13.12 -7.42 -15.19
CA GLY A 117 -14.19 -7.89 -14.29
C GLY A 117 -15.17 -6.81 -13.85
N ARG A 118 -15.10 -5.58 -14.39
CA ARG A 118 -16.05 -4.51 -14.06
C ARG A 118 -17.44 -4.88 -14.59
N PRO A 119 -18.49 -5.02 -13.75
CA PRO A 119 -19.84 -5.04 -14.27
C PRO A 119 -20.11 -3.68 -14.93
N HIS A 120 -20.49 -3.71 -16.21
CA HIS A 120 -21.13 -2.57 -16.87
C HIS A 120 -22.41 -2.25 -16.09
N VAL A 121 -22.34 -1.24 -15.23
CA VAL A 121 -23.54 -0.62 -14.67
C VAL A 121 -24.14 0.19 -15.82
N ALA A 122 -25.22 -0.34 -16.38
CA ALA A 122 -26.03 0.38 -17.36
C ALA A 122 -26.52 1.70 -16.75
N ASP A 123 -26.32 2.79 -17.49
CA ASP A 123 -26.89 4.10 -17.24
C ASP A 123 -28.40 3.99 -16.98
N ARG A 124 -28.88 4.74 -15.99
CA ARG A 124 -30.31 5.02 -15.79
C ARG A 124 -30.71 6.28 -16.53
#